data_AF-A0A7J7KL39-F1
#
_entry.id   AF-A0A7J7KL39-F1
#
_cell.length_a   1.000
_cell.length_b   1.000
_cell.length_c   1.000
_cell.angle_alpha   90.00
_cell.angle_beta   90.00
_cell.angle_gamma   90.00
#
_symmetry.space_group_name_H-M   'P 1'
#
loop_
_entity.id
_entity.type
_entity.pdbx_description
1 polymer ?
#
loop_
_entity_poly.entity_id
_entity_poly.type
_entity_poly.pdbx_seq_one_letter_code
_entity_poly.pdbx_strand_id
1 'polypeptide(L)'
;MIEVMFQVRKDRFKDHVAVVDGLMLVEEDDQFTHLLSWMKSLMERIYLVSRLRHAIVCIDVFKIDSEYQENEEKYKEIKSELIGDADSDGSKSSDSGSDDASDSSEAGSLKVYNDFQCQVSLYFTLLEILRVMMLLCNLVVEEEEEEAKQTIIDQTETNLVGLRRTIYLTLQSSLDYEEAAHKLLKLNLKPGQEVELCNMILDCSAQQRTYEKFYGLLAQRFCMLNKIYVEKFEEMFMTQYETCHRLDATKLRNVSKFFAHLLHTDAISWGVLQVCCTLVSCTVVCRTVLCCTI
;
A
#
# COMPACT_ATOMS: atom_id res chain seq x y z
N MET A 1 6.93 25.58 5.62
CA MET A 1 8.02 24.58 5.53
C MET A 1 9.40 25.20 5.81
N ILE A 2 9.80 26.29 5.13
CA ILE A 2 11.06 27.00 5.45
C ILE A 2 11.05 27.60 6.87
N GLU A 3 9.92 28.13 7.32
CA GLU A 3 9.76 28.71 8.67
C GLU A 3 9.94 27.69 9.78
N VAL A 4 9.48 26.45 9.57
CA VAL A 4 9.70 25.33 10.50
C VAL A 4 11.19 25.01 10.60
N MET A 5 11.91 25.02 9.47
CA MET A 5 13.35 24.80 9.48
C MET A 5 14.12 25.93 10.20
N PHE A 6 13.66 27.18 10.09
CA PHE A 6 14.19 28.29 10.88
C PHE A 6 13.91 28.13 12.37
N GLN A 7 12.74 27.63 12.74
CA GLN A 7 12.38 27.34 14.12
C GLN A 7 13.27 26.22 14.70
N VAL A 8 13.44 25.11 13.97
CA VAL A 8 14.34 24.00 14.36
C VAL A 8 15.79 24.49 14.54
N ARG A 9 16.27 25.37 13.65
CA ARG A 9 17.60 25.97 13.77
C ARG A 9 17.71 26.89 15.00
N LYS A 10 16.65 27.67 15.29
CA LYS A 10 16.57 28.53 16.48
C LYS A 10 16.59 27.71 17.77
N ASP A 11 15.94 26.55 17.74
CA ASP A 11 15.87 25.59 18.83
C ASP A 11 17.10 24.64 18.88
N ARG A 12 18.14 24.93 18.09
CA ARG A 12 19.42 24.19 18.01
C ARG A 12 19.26 22.68 17.79
N PHE A 13 18.28 22.26 17.00
CA PHE A 13 18.06 20.85 16.65
C PHE A 13 17.82 19.92 17.84
N LYS A 14 17.21 20.43 18.92
CA LYS A 14 16.96 19.65 20.16
C LYS A 14 16.24 18.32 19.92
N ASP A 15 15.29 18.28 18.98
CA ASP A 15 14.51 17.08 18.65
C ASP A 15 15.16 16.22 17.52
N HIS A 16 16.33 16.64 17.00
CA HIS A 16 17.05 15.98 15.92
C HIS A 16 18.53 15.79 16.29
N VAL A 17 18.77 14.94 17.28
CA VAL A 17 20.13 14.60 17.73
C VAL A 17 20.90 13.88 16.61
N ALA A 18 22.20 14.16 16.47
CA ALA A 18 23.03 13.60 15.41
C ALA A 18 23.17 12.07 15.46
N VAL A 19 23.26 11.51 16.68
CA VAL A 19 23.27 10.08 16.95
C VAL A 19 22.41 9.86 18.19
N VAL A 20 21.49 8.89 18.15
CA VAL A 20 20.62 8.56 19.28
C VAL A 20 21.43 7.85 20.36
N ASP A 21 21.17 8.16 21.64
CA ASP A 21 21.83 7.51 22.76
C ASP A 21 21.61 5.99 22.71
N GLY A 22 22.69 5.21 22.66
CA GLY A 22 22.67 3.76 22.48
C GLY A 22 23.08 3.26 21.09
N LEU A 23 23.12 4.14 20.07
CA LEU A 23 23.65 3.80 18.73
C LEU A 23 25.13 4.16 18.54
N MET A 24 25.75 4.80 19.54
CA MET A 24 27.18 5.15 19.54
C MET A 24 28.01 3.95 20.03
N LEU A 25 28.14 2.93 19.18
CA LEU A 25 28.79 1.64 19.50
C LEU A 25 30.22 1.50 18.94
N VAL A 26 30.62 2.39 18.04
CA VAL A 26 31.90 2.35 17.35
C VAL A 26 32.75 3.53 17.82
N GLU A 27 34.02 3.28 18.15
CA GLU A 27 34.97 4.32 18.54
C GLU A 27 35.30 5.24 17.34
N GLU A 28 35.62 6.51 17.58
CA GLU A 28 35.85 7.50 16.51
C GLU A 28 37.02 7.11 15.59
N ASP A 29 38.03 6.42 16.13
CA ASP A 29 39.22 5.99 15.40
C ASP A 29 38.95 4.82 14.44
N ASP A 30 37.91 4.01 14.71
CA ASP A 30 37.51 2.84 13.90
C ASP A 30 36.43 3.17 12.84
N GLN A 31 35.98 4.42 12.78
CA GLN A 31 34.92 4.84 11.87
C GLN A 31 35.44 5.11 10.44
N PHE A 32 35.05 4.26 9.48
CA PHE A 32 35.33 4.50 8.07
C PHE A 32 34.30 5.43 7.40
N THR A 33 34.71 6.67 7.07
CA THR A 33 33.85 7.64 6.36
C THR A 33 34.09 7.60 4.84
N HIS A 34 33.13 7.04 4.10
CA HIS A 34 33.20 7.02 2.63
C HIS A 34 32.83 8.37 2.01
N LEU A 35 33.74 8.97 1.24
CA LEU A 35 33.52 10.26 0.59
C LEU A 35 32.86 10.09 -0.79
N LEU A 36 31.54 9.92 -0.78
CA LEU A 36 30.74 9.74 -1.99
C LEU A 36 30.30 11.10 -2.55
N SER A 37 30.89 11.53 -3.66
CA SER A 37 30.42 12.73 -4.38
C SER A 37 29.17 12.43 -5.19
N TRP A 38 28.11 13.23 -5.00
CA TRP A 38 26.82 13.12 -5.70
C TRP A 38 26.98 13.18 -7.23
N MET A 39 27.91 14.01 -7.73
CA MET A 39 28.17 14.21 -9.16
C MET A 39 28.96 13.04 -9.78
N LYS A 40 29.99 12.53 -9.10
CA LYS A 40 30.69 11.31 -9.55
C LYS A 40 29.75 10.11 -9.53
N SER A 41 28.92 10.03 -8.50
CA SER A 41 27.98 8.93 -8.32
C SER A 41 26.84 8.92 -9.33
N LEU A 42 26.43 10.05 -9.92
CA LEU A 42 25.40 10.05 -10.95
C LEU A 42 25.94 9.63 -12.33
N MET A 43 27.17 10.02 -12.66
CA MET A 43 27.85 9.59 -13.89
C MET A 43 28.30 8.12 -13.82
N GLU A 44 28.86 7.69 -12.68
CA GLU A 44 29.16 6.27 -12.43
C GLU A 44 27.88 5.45 -12.29
N ARG A 45 26.82 5.91 -11.62
CA ARG A 45 25.55 5.15 -11.60
C ARG A 45 24.98 5.01 -13.00
N ILE A 46 24.98 6.02 -13.86
CA ILE A 46 24.42 5.83 -15.22
C ILE A 46 25.25 4.83 -16.05
N TYR A 47 26.58 4.81 -15.93
CA TYR A 47 27.45 3.92 -16.72
C TYR A 47 27.68 2.53 -16.07
N LEU A 48 27.75 2.42 -14.75
CA LEU A 48 27.84 1.16 -13.99
C LEU A 48 26.48 0.49 -13.78
N VAL A 49 25.35 1.21 -13.72
CA VAL A 49 24.04 0.56 -13.49
C VAL A 49 23.64 -0.36 -14.66
N SER A 50 24.21 -0.18 -15.86
CA SER A 50 23.99 -1.14 -16.96
C SER A 50 24.89 -2.38 -16.90
N ARG A 51 26.08 -2.32 -16.25
CA ARG A 51 27.08 -3.42 -16.26
C ARG A 51 27.32 -4.08 -14.90
N LEU A 52 27.17 -3.34 -13.81
CA LEU A 52 27.40 -3.76 -12.41
C LEU A 52 26.11 -3.87 -11.58
N ARG A 53 24.97 -3.31 -12.02
CA ARG A 53 23.67 -3.57 -11.35
C ARG A 53 23.33 -5.06 -11.39
N HIS A 54 23.68 -5.74 -12.49
CA HIS A 54 23.52 -7.19 -12.61
C HIS A 54 24.48 -7.98 -11.71
N ALA A 55 25.59 -7.39 -11.24
CA ALA A 55 26.48 -8.04 -10.29
C ALA A 55 25.98 -7.83 -8.86
N ILE A 56 25.61 -6.59 -8.50
CA ILE A 56 25.18 -6.22 -7.13
C ILE A 56 23.81 -6.81 -6.79
N VAL A 57 22.83 -6.70 -7.70
CA VAL A 57 21.48 -7.27 -7.47
C VAL A 57 21.51 -8.81 -7.49
N CYS A 58 22.52 -9.40 -8.14
CA CYS A 58 22.68 -10.85 -8.12
C CYS A 58 23.50 -11.37 -6.94
N ILE A 59 23.93 -10.53 -6.00
CA ILE A 59 24.46 -10.98 -4.70
C ILE A 59 23.31 -11.50 -3.84
N ASP A 60 22.13 -10.86 -3.93
CA ASP A 60 20.93 -11.24 -3.16
C ASP A 60 20.24 -12.52 -3.69
N VAL A 61 20.74 -13.11 -4.78
CA VAL A 61 20.21 -14.34 -5.40
C VAL A 61 21.21 -15.46 -5.18
N PHE A 62 20.77 -16.53 -4.50
CA PHE A 62 21.60 -17.70 -4.27
C PHE A 62 22.13 -18.28 -5.58
N LYS A 63 23.45 -18.45 -5.64
CA LYS A 63 24.16 -19.10 -6.75
C LYS A 63 25.07 -20.16 -6.15
N ILE A 64 25.23 -21.26 -6.88
CA ILE A 64 26.19 -22.29 -6.53
C ILE A 64 27.59 -21.73 -6.76
N ASP A 65 28.36 -21.59 -5.68
CA ASP A 65 29.76 -21.17 -5.71
C ASP A 65 30.66 -22.42 -5.84
N SER A 66 31.60 -22.38 -6.78
CA SER A 66 32.59 -23.44 -6.96
C SER A 66 33.68 -23.39 -5.89
N GLU A 67 33.91 -22.23 -5.27
CA GLU A 67 34.97 -21.97 -4.28
C GLU A 67 34.40 -21.85 -2.85
N TYR A 68 33.21 -22.40 -2.61
CA TYR A 68 32.50 -22.29 -1.32
C TYR A 68 33.37 -22.65 -0.11
N GLN A 69 34.10 -23.76 -0.19
CA GLN A 69 34.96 -24.25 0.90
C GLN A 69 36.06 -23.25 1.28
N GLU A 70 36.74 -22.66 0.28
CA GLU A 70 37.81 -21.68 0.52
C GLU A 70 37.27 -20.35 1.04
N ASN A 71 36.10 -19.92 0.55
CA ASN A 71 35.48 -18.68 0.99
C ASN A 71 35.00 -18.78 2.46
N GLU A 72 34.43 -19.91 2.87
CA GLU A 72 34.06 -20.18 4.27
C GLU A 72 35.28 -20.12 5.21
N GLU A 73 36.42 -20.68 4.79
CA GLU A 73 37.67 -20.62 5.58
C GLU A 73 38.16 -19.18 5.74
N LYS A 74 38.14 -18.37 4.67
CA LYS A 74 38.49 -16.94 4.71
C LYS A 74 37.56 -16.14 5.63
N TYR A 75 36.25 -16.37 5.55
CA TYR A 75 35.29 -15.69 6.45
C TYR A 75 35.49 -16.12 7.90
N LYS A 76 35.88 -17.37 8.16
CA LYS A 76 36.19 -17.87 9.50
C LYS A 76 37.43 -17.17 10.09
N GLU A 77 38.46 -16.96 9.29
CA GLU A 77 39.67 -16.21 9.68
C GLU A 77 39.35 -14.74 9.98
N ILE A 78 38.58 -14.07 9.11
CA ILE A 78 38.16 -12.67 9.34
C ILE A 78 37.26 -12.56 10.58
N LYS A 79 36.38 -13.54 10.81
CA LYS A 79 35.52 -13.58 12.00
C LYS A 79 36.33 -13.74 13.29
N SER A 80 37.35 -14.62 13.30
CA SER A 80 38.21 -14.79 14.47
C SER A 80 39.07 -13.56 14.73
N GLU A 81 39.49 -12.84 13.69
CA GLU A 81 40.19 -11.56 13.83
C GLU A 81 39.31 -10.47 14.46
N LEU A 82 38.05 -10.34 14.02
CA LEU A 82 37.15 -9.27 14.46
C LEU A 82 36.56 -9.47 15.87
N ILE A 83 36.24 -10.70 16.25
CA ILE A 83 35.52 -11.00 17.52
C ILE A 83 36.45 -11.69 18.55
N GLY A 84 37.61 -12.20 18.12
CA GLY A 84 38.47 -13.08 18.91
C GLY A 84 37.89 -14.48 19.04
N ASP A 85 38.74 -15.46 19.34
CA ASP A 85 38.30 -16.84 19.63
C ASP A 85 37.53 -16.86 20.95
N ALA A 86 36.21 -16.80 20.89
CA ALA A 86 35.34 -17.10 22.02
C ALA A 86 35.29 -18.60 22.31
N ASP A 87 36.45 -19.20 22.59
CA ASP A 87 36.59 -20.57 23.10
C ASP A 87 37.48 -20.58 24.35
N SER A 88 37.01 -19.89 25.39
CA SER A 88 37.34 -20.23 26.78
C SER A 88 36.21 -19.80 27.71
N ASP A 89 35.09 -20.54 27.62
CA ASP A 89 34.15 -20.92 28.69
C ASP A 89 32.69 -20.97 28.18
N GLY A 90 32.18 -22.17 27.88
CA GLY A 90 30.77 -22.35 27.54
C GLY A 90 30.35 -23.69 26.94
N SER A 91 30.58 -24.80 27.67
CA SER A 91 29.87 -26.10 27.53
C SER A 91 29.75 -26.75 26.14
N LYS A 92 30.53 -27.83 25.95
CA LYS A 92 30.35 -28.82 24.89
C LYS A 92 28.93 -29.38 24.89
N SER A 93 28.11 -28.98 23.93
CA SER A 93 26.91 -29.69 23.51
C SER A 93 27.29 -30.53 22.29
N SER A 94 27.51 -31.82 22.53
CA SER A 94 27.57 -32.83 21.50
C SER A 94 26.22 -32.92 20.80
N ASP A 95 26.16 -32.59 19.51
CA ASP A 95 25.13 -33.16 18.64
C ASP A 95 25.79 -33.95 17.53
N SER A 96 25.42 -35.21 17.49
CA SER A 96 25.96 -36.28 16.67
C SER A 96 24.90 -36.61 15.63
N GLY A 97 24.94 -35.94 14.48
CA GLY A 97 24.10 -36.25 13.33
C GLY A 97 24.90 -36.96 12.25
N SER A 98 25.02 -38.28 12.39
CA SER A 98 25.50 -39.20 11.36
C SER A 98 24.34 -39.51 10.42
N ASP A 99 24.48 -39.22 9.12
CA ASP A 99 23.74 -39.90 8.05
C ASP A 99 24.63 -40.02 6.82
N ASP A 100 25.34 -41.15 6.75
CA ASP A 100 25.89 -41.73 5.53
C ASP A 100 24.78 -42.52 4.81
N ALA A 101 24.50 -42.16 3.56
CA ALA A 101 23.79 -43.03 2.62
C ALA A 101 24.38 -42.87 1.21
N SER A 102 25.22 -43.84 0.86
CA SER A 102 25.72 -44.12 -0.49
C SER A 102 24.62 -44.72 -1.38
N ASP A 103 24.45 -44.29 -2.63
CA ASP A 103 25.05 -44.95 -3.81
C ASP A 103 24.42 -44.54 -5.19
N SER A 104 25.32 -44.49 -6.17
CA SER A 104 25.29 -44.75 -7.63
C SER A 104 24.38 -44.06 -8.68
N SER A 105 25.11 -43.41 -9.60
CA SER A 105 25.01 -43.39 -11.08
C SER A 105 23.88 -42.64 -11.79
N GLU A 106 24.25 -41.68 -12.67
CA GLU A 106 24.22 -41.88 -14.13
C GLU A 106 24.65 -40.61 -14.88
N ALA A 107 25.43 -40.80 -15.95
CA ALA A 107 25.77 -39.77 -16.91
C ALA A 107 24.53 -39.37 -17.71
N GLY A 108 24.12 -38.10 -17.61
CA GLY A 108 23.02 -37.54 -18.37
C GLY A 108 23.38 -36.16 -18.92
N SER A 109 23.78 -36.11 -20.18
CA SER A 109 23.90 -34.88 -20.97
C SER A 109 22.57 -34.12 -21.00
N LEU A 110 22.53 -32.86 -20.55
CA LEU A 110 21.39 -31.99 -20.80
C LEU A 110 21.81 -30.56 -21.18
N LYS A 111 21.92 -30.41 -22.50
CA LYS A 111 21.57 -29.26 -23.35
C LYS A 111 21.62 -27.86 -22.73
N VAL A 112 22.58 -27.10 -23.25
CA VAL A 112 22.45 -25.67 -23.53
C VAL A 112 21.06 -25.40 -24.12
N TYR A 113 20.22 -24.64 -23.41
CA TYR A 113 19.16 -23.86 -24.02
C TYR A 113 19.54 -22.38 -23.85
N ASN A 114 20.01 -21.80 -24.95
CA ASN A 114 19.80 -20.38 -25.19
C ASN A 114 18.30 -20.17 -25.24
N ASP A 115 17.73 -19.34 -24.36
CA ASP A 115 16.51 -18.66 -24.72
C ASP A 115 16.48 -17.23 -24.20
N PHE A 116 16.72 -16.33 -25.15
CA PHE A 116 16.62 -14.88 -25.05
C PHE A 116 15.14 -14.51 -25.21
N GLN A 117 14.23 -15.08 -24.41
CA GLN A 117 12.79 -14.80 -24.57
C GLN A 117 11.91 -15.09 -23.34
N CYS A 118 12.41 -14.91 -22.12
CA CYS A 118 11.57 -15.03 -20.91
C CYS A 118 11.79 -13.90 -19.89
N GLN A 119 11.93 -12.65 -20.35
CA GLN A 119 12.16 -11.48 -19.48
C GLN A 119 10.89 -10.68 -19.12
N VAL A 120 9.69 -11.09 -19.53
CA VAL A 120 8.44 -10.34 -19.23
C VAL A 120 7.46 -11.11 -18.32
N SER A 121 7.59 -12.43 -18.13
CA SER A 121 6.66 -13.21 -17.27
C SER A 121 7.10 -13.38 -15.80
N LEU A 122 8.32 -13.02 -15.44
CA LEU A 122 8.85 -13.21 -14.07
C LEU A 122 8.68 -11.99 -13.14
N TYR A 123 8.37 -10.80 -13.69
CA TYR A 123 8.09 -9.62 -12.86
C TYR A 123 6.65 -9.60 -12.31
N PHE A 124 5.73 -10.35 -12.94
CA PHE A 124 4.33 -10.41 -12.52
C PHE A 124 4.11 -11.38 -11.34
N THR A 125 4.95 -12.42 -11.22
CA THR A 125 4.86 -13.41 -10.13
C THR A 125 5.58 -12.96 -8.86
N LEU A 126 6.68 -12.21 -8.96
CA LEU A 126 7.37 -11.68 -7.77
C LEU A 126 6.57 -10.63 -7.00
N LEU A 127 5.71 -9.86 -7.68
CA LEU A 127 4.84 -8.86 -7.04
C LEU A 127 3.70 -9.50 -6.23
N GLU A 128 3.21 -10.68 -6.65
CA GLU A 128 2.22 -11.44 -5.89
C GLU A 128 2.84 -12.13 -4.67
N ILE A 129 4.06 -12.63 -4.77
CA ILE A 129 4.77 -13.27 -3.65
C ILE A 129 5.11 -12.24 -2.56
N LEU A 130 5.52 -11.01 -2.91
CA LEU A 130 5.74 -9.93 -1.94
C LEU A 130 4.43 -9.49 -1.24
N ARG A 131 3.29 -9.58 -1.93
CA ARG A 131 1.98 -9.26 -1.38
C ARG A 131 1.51 -10.30 -0.36
N VAL A 132 1.86 -11.57 -0.56
CA VAL A 132 1.58 -12.67 0.39
C VAL A 132 2.54 -12.66 1.57
N MET A 133 3.82 -12.29 1.38
CA MET A 133 4.79 -12.15 2.48
C MET A 133 4.46 -10.99 3.44
N MET A 134 3.96 -9.87 2.92
CA MET A 134 3.53 -8.73 3.74
C MET A 134 2.25 -9.02 4.54
N LEU A 135 1.45 -10.01 4.12
CA LEU A 135 0.26 -10.48 4.82
C LEU A 135 0.55 -11.50 5.92
N LEU A 136 1.70 -12.19 5.89
CA LEU A 136 2.11 -13.17 6.90
C LEU A 136 2.99 -12.59 8.01
N CYS A 137 3.73 -11.51 7.76
CA CYS A 137 4.55 -10.86 8.80
C CYS A 137 3.75 -10.03 9.83
N ASN A 138 2.45 -9.84 9.65
CA ASN A 138 1.59 -9.11 10.58
C ASN A 138 0.95 -10.01 11.66
N LEU A 139 1.42 -11.25 11.82
CA LEU A 139 0.73 -12.26 12.64
C LEU A 139 1.55 -12.85 13.79
N VAL A 140 2.65 -12.23 14.21
CA VAL A 140 3.38 -12.72 15.39
C VAL A 140 3.82 -11.57 16.28
N VAL A 141 3.42 -11.69 17.55
CA VAL A 141 3.68 -10.86 18.74
C VAL A 141 2.65 -9.75 19.01
N GLU A 142 1.53 -10.14 19.64
CA GLU A 142 1.15 -9.70 21.00
C GLU A 142 0.32 -10.85 21.62
N GLU A 143 0.97 -11.78 22.33
CA GLU A 143 0.26 -12.66 23.28
C GLU A 143 0.19 -11.93 24.62
N GLU A 144 -0.90 -11.20 24.83
CA GLU A 144 -1.36 -10.83 26.17
C GLU A 144 -2.73 -11.46 26.43
N GLU A 145 -2.89 -11.95 27.65
CA GLU A 145 -3.88 -12.94 28.10
C GLU A 145 -5.34 -12.53 27.82
N GLU A 146 -6.03 -13.25 26.92
CA GLU A 146 -7.49 -13.16 26.79
C GLU A 146 -8.17 -13.91 27.93
N GLU A 147 -8.69 -13.16 28.91
CA GLU A 147 -9.85 -13.61 29.68
C GLU A 147 -10.98 -13.93 28.68
N ALA A 148 -11.38 -15.21 28.61
CA ALA A 148 -12.40 -15.72 27.69
C ALA A 148 -13.77 -15.04 27.89
N LYS A 149 -13.95 -13.88 27.28
CA LYS A 149 -15.26 -13.32 26.97
C LYS A 149 -15.80 -14.13 25.80
N GLN A 150 -16.92 -14.82 25.99
CA GLN A 150 -17.65 -15.42 24.87
C GLN A 150 -17.92 -14.32 23.82
N THR A 151 -17.22 -14.40 22.69
CA THR A 151 -17.35 -13.46 21.58
C THR A 151 -18.61 -13.80 20.80
N ILE A 152 -19.66 -12.99 20.98
CA ILE A 152 -20.89 -13.09 20.19
C ILE A 152 -20.59 -12.55 18.80
N ILE A 153 -20.53 -13.46 17.81
CA ILE A 153 -20.38 -13.08 16.40
C ILE A 153 -21.76 -12.65 15.88
N ASP A 154 -21.95 -11.34 15.69
CA ASP A 154 -23.18 -10.79 15.13
C ASP A 154 -23.17 -10.86 13.60
N GLN A 155 -24.02 -11.72 13.01
CA GLN A 155 -24.23 -11.83 11.57
C GLN A 155 -25.33 -10.90 11.03
N THR A 156 -26.00 -10.12 11.89
CA THR A 156 -27.22 -9.38 11.53
C THR A 156 -26.97 -7.95 11.04
N GLU A 157 -25.70 -7.49 10.99
CA GLU A 157 -25.26 -6.16 10.54
C GLU A 157 -26.08 -4.98 11.12
N THR A 158 -26.69 -5.16 12.29
CA THR A 158 -27.67 -4.21 12.87
C THR A 158 -27.09 -2.82 13.08
N ASN A 159 -25.81 -2.75 13.46
CA ASN A 159 -25.08 -1.49 13.66
C ASN A 159 -24.92 -0.69 12.36
N LEU A 160 -24.66 -1.33 11.22
CA LEU A 160 -24.55 -0.67 9.92
C LEU A 160 -25.90 -0.16 9.44
N VAL A 161 -26.96 -0.96 9.62
CA VAL A 161 -28.34 -0.55 9.29
C VAL A 161 -28.78 0.65 10.13
N GLY A 162 -28.44 0.67 11.42
CA GLY A 162 -28.70 1.80 12.32
C GLY A 162 -27.98 3.08 11.87
N LEU A 163 -26.72 2.95 11.46
CA LEU A 163 -25.94 4.06 10.91
C LEU A 163 -26.56 4.61 9.61
N ARG A 164 -26.89 3.73 8.65
CA ARG A 164 -27.52 4.12 7.37
C ARG A 164 -28.83 4.89 7.59
N ARG A 165 -29.68 4.42 8.51
CA ARG A 165 -30.94 5.11 8.88
C ARG A 165 -30.68 6.50 9.46
N THR A 166 -29.69 6.61 10.34
CA THR A 166 -29.33 7.90 10.97
C THR A 166 -28.85 8.91 9.94
N ILE A 167 -27.98 8.48 9.01
CA ILE A 167 -27.49 9.34 7.91
C ILE A 167 -28.64 9.78 7.01
N TYR A 168 -29.50 8.83 6.58
CA TYR A 168 -30.66 9.12 5.72
C TYR A 168 -31.59 10.16 6.36
N LEU A 169 -31.97 9.97 7.63
CA LEU A 169 -32.84 10.90 8.33
C LEU A 169 -32.19 12.28 8.51
N THR A 170 -30.87 12.33 8.73
CA THR A 170 -30.13 13.59 8.85
C THR A 170 -30.12 14.35 7.51
N LEU A 171 -29.93 13.66 6.39
CA LEU A 171 -29.99 14.23 5.05
C LEU A 171 -31.39 14.77 4.72
N GLN A 172 -32.44 13.98 5.02
CA GLN A 172 -33.81 14.33 4.66
C GLN A 172 -34.43 15.42 5.55
N SER A 173 -33.94 15.57 6.78
CA SER A 173 -34.41 16.60 7.73
C SER A 173 -33.67 17.94 7.63
N SER A 174 -32.61 18.01 6.82
CA SER A 174 -31.84 19.24 6.63
C SER A 174 -32.33 19.99 5.41
N LEU A 175 -32.35 21.33 5.48
CA LEU A 175 -32.79 22.18 4.37
C LEU A 175 -31.62 22.51 3.43
N ASP A 176 -30.49 22.90 4.01
CA ASP A 176 -29.29 23.31 3.29
C ASP A 176 -28.14 22.31 3.45
N TYR A 177 -27.28 22.22 2.43
CA TYR A 177 -26.18 21.26 2.41
C TYR A 177 -25.13 21.55 3.48
N GLU A 178 -24.91 22.82 3.84
CA GLU A 178 -24.00 23.20 4.94
C GLU A 178 -24.53 22.73 6.30
N GLU A 179 -25.85 22.81 6.52
CA GLU A 179 -26.48 22.32 7.74
C GLU A 179 -26.35 20.79 7.84
N ALA A 180 -26.61 20.09 6.73
CA ALA A 180 -26.43 18.65 6.64
C ALA A 180 -24.97 18.23 6.89
N ALA A 181 -24.00 18.89 6.25
CA ALA A 181 -22.57 18.63 6.45
C ALA A 181 -22.17 18.80 7.92
N HIS A 182 -22.59 19.89 8.55
CA HIS A 182 -22.28 20.15 9.95
C HIS A 182 -22.90 19.14 10.91
N LYS A 183 -24.16 18.71 10.68
CA LYS A 183 -24.80 17.65 11.46
C LYS A 183 -24.10 16.31 11.29
N LEU A 184 -23.71 15.96 10.06
CA LEU A 184 -23.02 14.70 9.76
C LEU A 184 -21.62 14.64 10.40
N LEU A 185 -20.89 15.75 10.41
CA LEU A 185 -19.57 15.82 11.08
C LEU A 185 -19.67 15.65 12.61
N LYS A 186 -20.80 16.02 13.22
CA LYS A 186 -21.03 15.84 14.66
C LYS A 186 -21.31 14.39 15.07
N LEU A 187 -21.61 13.50 14.13
CA LEU A 187 -21.94 12.10 14.42
C LEU A 187 -20.71 11.25 14.83
N ASN A 188 -19.48 11.82 14.81
CA ASN A 188 -18.22 11.15 15.18
C ASN A 188 -18.13 9.71 14.64
N LEU A 189 -17.93 9.60 13.32
CA LEU A 189 -17.80 8.32 12.64
C LEU A 189 -16.52 7.60 13.08
N LYS A 190 -16.62 6.28 13.30
CA LYS A 190 -15.43 5.45 13.54
C LYS A 190 -14.63 5.31 12.24
N PRO A 191 -13.28 5.20 12.31
CA PRO A 191 -12.46 4.98 11.13
C PRO A 191 -12.95 3.73 10.38
N GLY A 192 -13.23 3.87 9.08
CA GLY A 192 -13.79 2.82 8.21
C GLY A 192 -15.27 3.01 7.84
N GLN A 193 -16.07 3.73 8.65
CA GLN A 193 -17.50 3.96 8.34
C GLN A 193 -17.74 5.10 7.34
N GLU A 194 -16.69 5.83 6.96
CA GLU A 194 -16.74 6.94 6.01
C GLU A 194 -17.17 6.48 4.60
N VAL A 195 -16.81 5.26 4.21
CA VAL A 195 -17.23 4.66 2.93
C VAL A 195 -18.75 4.55 2.87
N GLU A 196 -19.37 4.09 3.95
CA GLU A 196 -20.82 3.97 4.05
C GLU A 196 -21.53 5.33 4.02
N LEU A 197 -20.90 6.38 4.57
CA LEU A 197 -21.42 7.74 4.44
C LEU A 197 -21.47 8.17 2.96
N CYS A 198 -20.37 7.99 2.22
CA CYS A 198 -20.31 8.33 0.79
C CYS A 198 -21.36 7.54 -0.02
N ASN A 199 -21.47 6.23 0.23
CA ASN A 199 -22.46 5.37 -0.41
C ASN A 199 -23.88 5.86 -0.15
N MET A 200 -24.21 6.18 1.10
CA MET A 200 -25.54 6.69 1.46
C MET A 200 -25.87 8.03 0.79
N ILE A 201 -24.92 8.96 0.67
CA ILE A 201 -25.13 10.24 -0.03
C ILE A 201 -25.47 9.98 -1.51
N LEU A 202 -24.73 9.08 -2.16
CA LEU A 202 -24.96 8.73 -3.56
C LEU A 202 -26.30 8.01 -3.76
N ASP A 203 -26.63 7.04 -2.91
CA ASP A 203 -27.88 6.27 -2.99
C ASP A 203 -29.10 7.18 -2.80
N CYS A 204 -29.03 8.13 -1.87
CA CYS A 204 -30.07 9.14 -1.70
C CYS A 204 -30.28 9.96 -2.99
N SER A 205 -29.18 10.43 -3.60
CA SER A 205 -29.22 11.16 -4.88
C SER A 205 -29.80 10.31 -6.02
N ALA A 206 -29.42 9.03 -6.09
CA ALA A 206 -29.88 8.10 -7.11
C ALA A 206 -31.38 7.82 -7.01
N GLN A 207 -31.91 7.72 -5.79
CA GLN A 207 -33.32 7.36 -5.55
C GLN A 207 -34.29 8.52 -5.77
N GLN A 208 -33.83 9.78 -5.81
CA GLN A 208 -34.69 10.92 -6.09
C GLN A 208 -35.32 10.86 -7.49
N ARG A 209 -36.54 11.40 -7.65
CA ARG A 209 -37.20 11.46 -8.96
C ARG A 209 -36.44 12.35 -9.96
N THR A 210 -35.82 13.41 -9.45
CA THR A 210 -35.05 14.39 -10.22
C THR A 210 -33.80 14.75 -9.46
N TYR A 211 -32.68 14.91 -10.17
CA TYR A 211 -31.42 15.33 -9.57
C TYR A 211 -31.54 16.69 -8.87
N GLU A 212 -31.23 16.70 -7.59
CA GLU A 212 -31.11 17.90 -6.78
C GLU A 212 -29.63 18.26 -6.60
N LYS A 213 -29.30 19.55 -6.82
CA LYS A 213 -27.93 20.05 -6.68
C LYS A 213 -27.40 19.94 -5.24
N PHE A 214 -28.30 19.85 -4.26
CA PHE A 214 -28.00 19.67 -2.85
C PHE A 214 -26.96 18.57 -2.61
N TYR A 215 -27.14 17.38 -3.19
CA TYR A 215 -26.24 16.24 -2.95
C TYR A 215 -24.84 16.46 -3.55
N GLY A 216 -24.75 17.10 -4.72
CA GLY A 216 -23.46 17.40 -5.33
C GLY A 216 -22.68 18.48 -4.57
N LEU A 217 -23.36 19.52 -4.08
CA LEU A 217 -22.76 20.55 -3.22
C LEU A 217 -22.31 19.95 -1.88
N LEU A 218 -23.11 19.06 -1.31
CA LEU A 218 -22.77 18.34 -0.08
C LEU A 218 -21.50 17.50 -0.26
N ALA A 219 -21.43 16.69 -1.33
CA ALA A 219 -20.27 15.86 -1.62
C ALA A 219 -19.01 16.70 -1.90
N GLN A 220 -19.14 17.79 -2.67
CA GLN A 220 -18.06 18.75 -2.90
C GLN A 220 -17.51 19.30 -1.58
N ARG A 221 -18.40 19.65 -0.64
CA ARG A 221 -18.01 20.14 0.68
C ARG A 221 -17.20 19.11 1.46
N PHE A 222 -17.61 17.83 1.45
CA PHE A 222 -16.86 16.75 2.09
C PHE A 222 -15.48 16.54 1.47
N CYS A 223 -15.38 16.54 0.13
CA CYS A 223 -14.10 16.45 -0.58
C CYS A 223 -13.15 17.59 -0.24
N MET A 224 -13.67 18.81 -0.06
CA MET A 224 -12.86 19.98 0.31
C MET A 224 -12.42 19.98 1.78
N LEU A 225 -13.18 19.32 2.66
CA LEU A 225 -12.85 19.23 4.08
C LEU A 225 -11.74 18.21 4.35
N ASN A 226 -11.94 16.96 3.93
CA ASN A 226 -10.98 15.87 4.13
C ASN A 226 -10.69 15.16 2.81
N LYS A 227 -9.40 14.97 2.51
CA LYS A 227 -8.94 14.26 1.30
C LYS A 227 -9.33 12.78 1.28
N ILE A 228 -9.58 12.18 2.45
CA ILE A 228 -10.02 10.78 2.56
C ILE A 228 -11.32 10.55 1.78
N TYR A 229 -12.25 11.51 1.82
CA TYR A 229 -13.50 11.40 1.07
C TYR A 229 -13.29 11.44 -0.45
N VAL A 230 -12.26 12.15 -0.93
CA VAL A 230 -11.93 12.22 -2.37
C VAL A 230 -11.63 10.82 -2.89
N GLU A 231 -10.72 10.10 -2.22
CA GLU A 231 -10.37 8.72 -2.57
C GLU A 231 -11.59 7.80 -2.54
N LYS A 232 -12.48 7.97 -1.54
CA LYS A 232 -13.71 7.16 -1.44
C LYS A 232 -14.72 7.47 -2.53
N PHE A 233 -14.87 8.72 -2.95
CA PHE A 233 -15.73 9.05 -4.10
C PHE A 233 -15.14 8.56 -5.42
N GLU A 234 -13.81 8.53 -5.56
CA GLU A 234 -13.12 7.97 -6.73
C GLU A 234 -13.30 6.45 -6.83
N GLU A 235 -13.07 5.72 -5.74
CA GLU A 235 -13.36 4.28 -5.63
C GLU A 235 -14.84 3.98 -5.93
N MET A 236 -15.76 4.79 -5.38
CA MET A 236 -17.19 4.62 -5.60
C MET A 236 -17.59 4.86 -7.05
N PHE A 237 -17.00 5.84 -7.73
CA PHE A 237 -17.26 6.08 -9.16
C PHE A 237 -16.96 4.84 -10.00
N MET A 238 -15.85 4.17 -9.71
CA MET A 238 -15.42 2.95 -10.37
C MET A 238 -16.44 1.82 -10.20
N THR A 239 -16.82 1.54 -8.96
CA THR A 239 -17.82 0.51 -8.65
C THR A 239 -19.17 0.81 -9.31
N GLN A 240 -19.58 2.08 -9.33
CA GLN A 240 -20.85 2.48 -9.93
C GLN A 240 -20.84 2.39 -11.46
N TYR A 241 -19.69 2.65 -12.10
CA TYR A 241 -19.51 2.48 -13.54
C TYR A 241 -19.54 0.99 -13.95
N GLU A 242 -18.92 0.12 -13.15
CA GLU A 242 -18.96 -1.32 -13.40
C GLU A 242 -20.37 -1.89 -13.32
N THR A 243 -21.11 -1.50 -12.28
CA THR A 243 -22.46 -1.98 -11.96
C THR A 243 -23.59 -1.17 -12.61
N CYS A 244 -23.27 -0.22 -13.49
CA CYS A 244 -24.25 0.71 -14.07
C CYS A 244 -25.41 0.02 -14.82
N HIS A 245 -25.21 -1.21 -15.30
CA HIS A 245 -26.21 -2.02 -16.01
C HIS A 245 -27.39 -2.44 -15.11
N ARG A 246 -27.22 -2.42 -13.79
CA ARG A 246 -28.27 -2.73 -12.81
C ARG A 246 -29.13 -1.51 -12.46
N LEU A 247 -28.74 -0.32 -12.90
CA LEU A 247 -29.41 0.93 -12.54
C LEU A 247 -30.46 1.30 -13.59
N ASP A 248 -31.65 1.69 -13.11
CA ASP A 248 -32.70 2.24 -13.96
C ASP A 248 -32.29 3.59 -14.58
N ALA A 249 -32.91 3.95 -15.71
CA ALA A 249 -32.58 5.17 -16.46
C ALA A 249 -32.66 6.47 -15.61
N THR A 250 -33.61 6.56 -14.67
CA THR A 250 -33.74 7.72 -13.77
C THR A 250 -32.57 7.79 -12.79
N LYS A 251 -32.23 6.66 -12.16
CA LYS A 251 -31.13 6.56 -11.20
C LYS A 251 -29.80 6.87 -11.88
N LEU A 252 -29.59 6.26 -13.04
CA LEU A 252 -28.41 6.48 -13.87
C LEU A 252 -28.23 7.97 -14.18
N ARG A 253 -29.29 8.67 -14.61
CA ARG A 253 -29.25 10.11 -14.90
C ARG A 253 -28.85 10.95 -13.69
N ASN A 254 -29.38 10.65 -12.50
CA ASN A 254 -29.04 11.39 -11.29
C ASN A 254 -27.59 11.13 -10.86
N VAL A 255 -27.15 9.88 -10.90
CA VAL A 255 -25.77 9.49 -10.60
C VAL A 255 -24.78 10.15 -11.56
N SER A 256 -25.08 10.17 -12.88
CA SER A 256 -24.22 10.87 -13.85
C SER A 256 -24.11 12.35 -13.54
N LYS A 257 -25.23 13.03 -13.25
CA LYS A 257 -25.24 14.47 -12.90
C LYS A 257 -24.50 14.75 -11.60
N PHE A 258 -24.57 13.85 -10.63
CA PHE A 258 -23.83 13.94 -9.38
C PHE A 258 -22.32 13.95 -9.62
N PHE A 259 -21.81 12.98 -10.37
CA PHE A 259 -20.38 12.90 -10.68
C PHE A 259 -19.92 13.98 -11.66
N ALA A 260 -20.77 14.38 -12.62
CA ALA A 260 -20.50 15.52 -13.49
C ALA A 260 -20.29 16.81 -12.70
N HIS A 261 -21.08 17.04 -11.64
CA HIS A 261 -20.91 18.19 -10.77
C HIS A 261 -19.60 18.14 -9.98
N LEU A 262 -19.21 16.97 -9.47
CA LEU A 262 -17.95 16.79 -8.73
C LEU A 262 -16.72 17.00 -9.63
N LEU A 263 -16.77 16.54 -10.88
CA LEU A 263 -15.70 16.75 -11.86
C LEU A 263 -15.64 18.22 -12.32
N HIS A 264 -16.80 18.85 -12.57
CA HIS A 264 -16.84 20.26 -12.95
C HIS A 264 -16.31 21.20 -11.87
N THR A 265 -16.47 20.83 -10.60
CA THR A 265 -16.01 21.61 -9.44
C THR A 265 -14.61 21.23 -8.98
N ASP A 266 -13.91 20.36 -9.73
CA ASP A 266 -12.58 19.82 -9.40
C ASP A 266 -12.48 19.21 -7.99
N ALA A 267 -13.59 18.68 -7.47
CA ALA A 267 -13.63 17.99 -6.18
C ALA A 267 -13.02 16.58 -6.24
N ILE A 268 -12.94 16.01 -7.46
CA ILE A 268 -12.41 14.69 -7.77
C ILE A 268 -11.46 14.83 -8.96
N SER A 269 -10.41 14.00 -9.03
CA SER A 269 -9.46 14.02 -10.14
C SER A 269 -10.10 13.55 -11.44
N TRP A 270 -9.84 14.25 -12.55
CA TRP A 270 -10.20 13.81 -13.90
C TRP A 270 -9.57 12.45 -14.29
N GLY A 271 -8.58 11.97 -13.53
CA GLY A 271 -7.97 10.64 -13.69
C GLY A 271 -8.96 9.48 -13.60
N VAL A 272 -10.10 9.64 -12.91
CA VAL A 272 -11.13 8.58 -12.81
C VAL A 272 -11.72 8.19 -14.16
N LEU A 273 -11.68 9.08 -15.16
CA LEU A 273 -12.18 8.81 -16.51
C LEU A 273 -11.29 7.88 -17.33
N GLN A 274 -10.04 7.65 -16.91
CA GLN A 274 -9.15 6.69 -17.60
C GLN A 274 -9.80 5.31 -17.72
N VAL A 275 -10.63 4.94 -16.75
CA VAL A 275 -11.34 3.66 -16.73
C VAL A 275 -12.52 3.64 -17.69
N CYS A 276 -13.13 4.79 -18.00
CA CYS A 276 -14.14 4.87 -19.06
C CYS A 276 -13.52 4.64 -20.45
N CYS A 277 -12.27 5.09 -20.66
CA CYS A 277 -11.58 5.04 -21.96
C CYS A 277 -11.03 3.66 -22.38
N THR A 278 -10.77 2.74 -21.44
CA THR A 278 -10.14 1.43 -21.77
C THR A 278 -11.13 0.38 -22.31
N LEU A 279 -12.45 0.64 -22.26
CA LEU A 279 -13.50 -0.33 -22.58
C LEU A 279 -14.30 0.00 -23.84
N VAL A 280 -13.64 0.54 -24.88
CA VAL A 280 -14.24 0.87 -26.19
C VAL A 280 -14.93 -0.33 -26.87
N SER A 281 -14.66 -1.56 -26.43
CA SER A 281 -15.32 -2.79 -26.91
C SER A 281 -16.59 -3.19 -26.17
N CYS A 282 -16.97 -2.54 -25.05
CA CYS A 282 -18.11 -2.95 -24.21
C CYS A 282 -19.29 -1.98 -24.33
N THR A 283 -20.09 -2.17 -25.38
CA THR A 283 -21.26 -1.40 -25.81
C THR A 283 -22.51 -1.64 -24.94
N VAL A 284 -22.48 -1.27 -23.66
CA VAL A 284 -23.74 -1.18 -22.89
C VAL A 284 -24.29 0.25 -23.03
N VAL A 285 -25.50 0.39 -23.57
CA VAL A 285 -26.18 1.70 -23.78
C VAL A 285 -26.17 2.56 -22.52
N CYS A 286 -26.26 1.93 -21.33
CA CYS A 286 -26.17 2.62 -20.04
C CYS A 286 -24.79 3.26 -19.77
N ARG A 287 -23.67 2.65 -20.20
CA ARG A 287 -22.33 3.23 -20.05
C ARG A 287 -22.15 4.45 -20.94
N THR A 288 -22.71 4.41 -22.15
CA THR A 288 -22.72 5.56 -23.07
C THR A 288 -23.53 6.73 -22.48
N VAL A 289 -24.67 6.47 -21.85
CA VAL A 289 -25.44 7.53 -21.17
C VAL A 289 -24.65 8.14 -20.02
N LEU A 290 -23.97 7.34 -19.20
CA LEU A 290 -23.17 7.86 -18.09
C LEU A 290 -22.01 8.74 -18.60
N CYS A 291 -21.25 8.25 -19.58
CA CYS A 291 -20.09 8.95 -20.13
C CYS A 291 -20.42 10.09 -21.11
N CYS A 292 -21.64 10.18 -21.65
CA CYS A 292 -22.11 11.35 -22.42
C CYS A 292 -22.74 12.45 -21.56
N THR A 293 -23.08 12.16 -20.30
CA THR A 293 -23.70 13.15 -19.37
C THR A 293 -22.66 13.78 -18.44
N ILE A 294 -21.53 13.10 -18.23
CA ILE A 294 -20.31 13.64 -17.60
C ILE A 294 -19.56 14.46 -18.63
#